data_AF-A0A1N7HV52-F1
#
_entry.id   AF-A0A1N7HV52-F1
#
_cell.length_a   1.000
_cell.length_b   1.000
_cell.length_c   1.000
_cell.angle_alpha   90.00
_cell.angle_beta   90.00
_cell.angle_gamma   90.00
#
_symmetry.space_group_name_H-M   'P 1'
#
loop_
_entity.id
_entity.type
_entity.pdbx_description
1 polymer ?
#
loop_
_entity_poly.entity_id
_entity_poly.type
_entity_poly.pdbx_seq_one_letter_code
_entity_poly.pdbx_strand_id
1 'polypeptide(L)'
;MWFKNQPNFQHFSPYPKDYKATVDQVSEENRTGFLPSLKTKMNDLEKYDVVLIGFPTWGMKLPSPVKSFLSQYDLKGKTIVPFNTNAGYGAGSSFETIKALCPQSKILEGISVKEGIERRD
;
A
#
# COMPACT_ATOMS: atom_id res chain seq x y z
N MET A 1 8.79 -4.54 -0.64
CA MET A 1 9.29 -3.21 -0.21
C MET A 1 8.80 -2.93 1.21
N TRP A 2 9.69 -2.54 2.12
CA TRP A 2 9.43 -2.28 3.55
C TRP A 2 9.29 -0.77 3.78
N PHE A 3 8.19 -0.31 4.40
CA PHE A 3 7.74 1.10 4.34
C PHE A 3 8.02 1.97 5.57
N LYS A 4 8.69 1.47 6.62
CA LYS A 4 8.85 2.27 7.85
C LYS A 4 10.05 3.23 7.83
N ASN A 5 10.94 3.19 6.83
CA ASN A 5 12.11 4.09 6.76
C ASN A 5 12.86 4.07 5.40
N GLN A 6 12.14 4.09 4.27
CA GLN A 6 12.79 4.16 2.94
C GLN A 6 12.55 5.55 2.31
N PRO A 7 13.59 6.35 2.01
CA PRO A 7 13.47 7.72 1.51
C PRO A 7 12.84 7.85 0.11
N ASN A 8 12.56 6.73 -0.57
CA ASN A 8 12.27 6.71 -1.99
C ASN A 8 10.80 6.38 -2.34
N PHE A 9 9.88 6.32 -1.37
CA PHE A 9 8.43 6.15 -1.60
C PHE A 9 7.62 7.18 -0.81
N GLN A 10 7.92 8.44 -1.07
CA GLN A 10 7.32 9.56 -0.36
C GLN A 10 6.22 10.18 -1.22
N HIS A 11 5.09 10.50 -0.57
CA HIS A 11 4.20 11.56 -1.02
C HIS A 11 5.05 12.84 -1.20
N PHE A 12 4.76 13.67 -2.21
CA PHE A 12 5.54 14.89 -2.44
C PHE A 12 5.63 15.76 -1.16
N SER A 13 4.50 15.92 -0.49
CA SER A 13 4.38 16.38 0.91
C SER A 13 4.38 15.24 1.93
N PRO A 14 5.22 15.22 2.96
CA PRO A 14 5.17 14.18 3.99
C PRO A 14 3.85 14.20 4.77
N TYR A 15 3.38 13.04 5.22
CA TYR A 15 2.29 12.97 6.20
C TYR A 15 2.70 13.71 7.50
N PRO A 16 1.74 14.27 8.26
CA PRO A 16 1.99 14.89 9.55
C PRO A 16 2.77 13.97 10.48
N LYS A 17 3.62 14.56 11.35
CA LYS A 17 4.31 13.81 12.41
C LYS A 17 3.37 13.43 13.56
N ASP A 18 2.33 14.23 13.78
CA ASP A 18 1.33 13.97 14.80
C ASP A 18 0.38 12.85 14.33
N TYR A 19 0.22 11.83 15.17
CA TYR A 19 -0.58 10.65 14.83
C TYR A 19 -2.04 10.99 14.52
N LYS A 20 -2.65 11.88 15.32
CA LYS A 20 -4.05 12.26 15.12
C LYS A 20 -4.23 13.00 13.80
N ALA A 21 -3.35 13.94 13.50
CA ALA A 21 -3.34 14.63 12.22
C ALA A 21 -3.13 13.67 11.03
N THR A 22 -2.29 12.63 11.17
CA THR A 22 -2.16 11.58 10.15
C THR A 22 -3.47 10.81 9.96
N VAL A 23 -4.13 10.42 11.06
CA VAL A 23 -5.41 9.69 11.01
C VAL A 23 -6.49 10.53 10.33
N ASP A 24 -6.59 11.81 10.70
CA ASP A 24 -7.55 12.75 10.12
C ASP A 24 -7.31 12.93 8.61
N GLN A 25 -6.05 13.11 8.19
CA GLN A 25 -5.69 13.17 6.78
C GLN A 25 -6.03 11.88 6.04
N VAL A 26 -5.66 10.70 6.57
CA VAL A 26 -5.96 9.41 5.92
C VAL A 26 -7.47 9.17 5.81
N SER A 27 -8.25 9.61 6.80
CA SER A 27 -9.71 9.53 6.74
C SER A 27 -10.26 10.39 5.60
N GLU A 28 -9.79 11.63 5.47
CA GLU A 28 -10.19 12.55 4.42
C GLU A 28 -9.77 12.07 3.01
N GLU A 29 -8.56 11.54 2.86
CA GLU A 29 -8.10 10.94 1.61
C GLU A 29 -8.98 9.77 1.20
N ASN A 30 -9.36 8.91 2.15
CA ASN A 30 -10.28 7.80 1.89
C ASN A 30 -11.69 8.27 1.53
N ARG A 31 -12.18 9.35 2.15
CA ARG A 31 -13.50 9.92 1.88
C ARG A 31 -13.58 10.55 0.50
N THR A 32 -12.51 11.22 0.07
CA THR A 32 -12.44 11.94 -1.20
C THR A 32 -11.91 11.11 -2.35
N GLY A 33 -11.31 9.94 -2.07
CA GLY A 33 -10.60 9.14 -3.07
C GLY A 33 -9.29 9.80 -3.51
N PHE A 34 -8.72 10.69 -2.70
CA PHE A 34 -7.49 11.40 -3.04
C PHE A 34 -6.34 10.42 -3.28
N LEU A 35 -5.73 10.55 -4.46
CA LEU A 35 -4.55 9.78 -4.86
C LEU A 35 -3.32 10.69 -4.84
N PRO A 36 -2.45 10.55 -3.84
CA PRO A 36 -1.28 11.40 -3.73
C PRO A 36 -0.26 11.21 -4.84
N SER A 37 0.41 12.30 -5.25
CA SER A 37 1.56 12.25 -6.14
C SER A 37 2.76 11.60 -5.45
N LEU A 38 3.35 10.60 -6.10
CA LEU A 38 4.52 9.88 -5.61
C LEU A 38 5.80 10.49 -6.18
N LYS A 39 6.85 10.58 -5.36
CA LYS A 39 8.19 10.98 -5.84
C LYS A 39 8.86 9.90 -6.69
N THR A 40 8.43 8.65 -6.54
CA THR A 40 9.03 7.48 -7.18
C THR A 40 8.64 7.39 -8.65
N LYS A 41 9.63 7.31 -9.53
CA LYS A 41 9.45 6.90 -10.93
C LYS A 41 10.16 5.58 -11.15
N MET A 42 9.41 4.55 -11.57
CA MET A 42 9.97 3.30 -12.06
C MET A 42 9.92 3.29 -13.58
N ASN A 43 11.08 3.14 -14.21
CA ASN A 43 11.20 3.22 -15.66
C ASN A 43 11.13 1.85 -16.36
N ASP A 44 11.23 0.76 -15.60
CA ASP A 44 11.49 -0.59 -16.13
C ASP A 44 10.48 -1.66 -15.64
N LEU A 45 9.24 -1.25 -15.33
CA LEU A 45 8.26 -2.18 -14.73
C LEU A 45 7.85 -3.30 -15.70
N GLU A 46 7.95 -3.07 -17.00
CA GLU A 46 7.71 -4.03 -18.08
C GLU A 46 8.61 -5.27 -17.98
N LYS A 47 9.83 -5.14 -17.44
CA LYS A 47 10.80 -6.23 -17.31
C LYS A 47 10.44 -7.29 -16.27
N TYR A 48 9.43 -7.02 -15.44
CA TYR A 48 9.04 -7.89 -14.34
C TYR A 48 7.72 -8.61 -14.63
N ASP A 49 7.74 -9.94 -14.55
CA ASP A 49 6.53 -10.77 -14.62
C ASP A 49 5.78 -10.82 -13.28
N VAL A 50 6.51 -10.67 -12.17
CA VAL A 50 6.00 -10.77 -10.80
C VAL A 50 6.30 -9.49 -10.04
N VAL A 51 5.27 -8.92 -9.39
CA VAL A 51 5.36 -7.70 -8.58
C VAL A 51 4.89 -7.98 -7.16
N LEU A 52 5.79 -7.81 -6.19
CA LEU A 52 5.51 -7.94 -4.76
C LEU A 52 5.06 -6.59 -4.19
N ILE A 53 3.82 -6.51 -3.72
CA ILE A 53 3.25 -5.27 -3.18
C ILE A 53 3.10 -5.37 -1.67
N GLY A 54 4.02 -4.73 -0.95
CA GLY A 54 3.99 -4.64 0.51
C GLY A 54 3.29 -3.37 0.99
N PHE A 55 2.57 -3.41 2.11
CA PHE A 55 1.99 -2.20 2.71
C PHE A 55 1.63 -2.39 4.19
N PRO A 56 1.60 -1.31 5.00
CA PRO A 56 0.94 -1.34 6.30
C PRO A 56 -0.59 -1.26 6.15
N THR A 57 -1.35 -1.82 7.08
CA THR A 57 -2.81 -1.58 7.14
C THR A 57 -3.11 -0.21 7.74
N TRP A 58 -3.80 0.67 7.01
CA TRP A 58 -4.23 1.98 7.51
C TRP A 58 -5.75 2.06 7.58
N GLY A 59 -6.32 2.18 8.78
CA GLY A 59 -7.77 2.29 8.96
C GLY A 59 -8.55 1.15 8.29
N MET A 60 -8.01 -0.08 8.31
CA MET A 60 -8.58 -1.26 7.66
C MET A 60 -8.69 -1.18 6.13
N LYS A 61 -7.88 -0.31 5.50
CA LYS A 61 -7.88 -0.07 4.05
C LYS A 61 -6.46 -0.06 3.48
N LEU A 62 -6.40 -0.17 2.16
CA LEU A 62 -5.17 0.00 1.39
C LEU A 62 -4.70 1.47 1.50
N PRO A 63 -3.43 1.74 1.85
CA PRO A 63 -2.91 3.11 1.90
C PRO A 63 -3.07 3.85 0.57
N SER A 64 -3.44 5.13 0.63
CA SER A 64 -3.61 6.00 -0.54
C SER A 64 -2.36 6.03 -1.45
N PRO A 65 -1.11 6.06 -0.93
CA PRO A 65 0.09 5.99 -1.78
C PRO A 65 0.21 4.70 -2.60
N VAL A 66 -0.29 3.58 -2.07
CA VAL A 66 -0.29 2.30 -2.81
C VAL A 66 -1.38 2.32 -3.88
N LYS A 67 -2.54 2.92 -3.60
CA LYS A 67 -3.57 3.16 -4.64
C LYS A 67 -3.00 4.02 -5.78
N SER A 68 -2.31 5.12 -5.46
CA SER A 68 -1.65 5.96 -6.47
C SER A 68 -0.69 5.17 -7.33
N PHE A 69 0.13 4.33 -6.71
CA PHE A 69 1.06 3.47 -7.43
C PHE A 69 0.31 2.56 -8.42
N LEU A 70 -0.69 1.83 -7.94
CA LEU A 70 -1.47 0.90 -8.77
C LEU A 70 -2.22 1.60 -9.91
N SER A 71 -2.61 2.87 -9.72
CA SER A 71 -3.28 3.66 -10.75
C SER A 71 -2.32 4.31 -11.76
N GLN A 72 -1.03 4.47 -11.43
CA GLN A 72 -0.04 5.12 -12.28
C GLN A 72 0.71 4.16 -13.22
N TYR A 73 0.76 2.87 -12.88
CA TYR A 73 1.56 1.90 -13.61
C TYR A 73 0.70 0.80 -14.24
N ASP A 74 0.99 0.44 -15.49
CA ASP A 74 0.34 -0.68 -16.16
C ASP A 74 0.89 -2.01 -15.63
N LEU A 75 0.03 -2.75 -14.94
CA LEU A 75 0.32 -4.06 -14.37
C LEU A 75 -0.39 -5.19 -15.13
N LYS A 76 -0.99 -4.90 -16.29
CA LYS A 76 -1.68 -5.89 -17.12
C LYS A 76 -0.78 -7.08 -17.46
N GLY A 77 -1.32 -8.29 -17.31
CA GLY A 77 -0.62 -9.53 -17.60
C GLY A 77 0.42 -9.95 -16.54
N LYS A 78 0.73 -9.09 -15.56
CA LYS A 78 1.68 -9.40 -14.48
C LYS A 78 1.02 -10.20 -13.36
N THR A 79 1.83 -10.93 -12.61
CA THR A 79 1.45 -11.57 -11.36
C THR A 79 1.70 -10.63 -10.19
N ILE A 80 0.69 -10.35 -9.39
CA ILE A 80 0.80 -9.51 -8.19
C ILE A 80 0.71 -10.40 -6.96
N VAL A 81 1.66 -10.23 -6.03
CA VAL A 81 1.70 -10.91 -4.75
C VAL A 81 1.60 -9.86 -3.64
N PRO A 82 0.39 -9.61 -3.11
CA PRO A 82 0.21 -8.62 -2.07
C PRO A 82 0.60 -9.18 -0.70
N PHE A 83 1.19 -8.34 0.14
CA PHE A 83 1.41 -8.68 1.54
C PHE A 83 1.28 -7.44 2.42
N ASN A 84 0.85 -7.63 3.67
CA ASN A 84 0.71 -6.52 4.60
C ASN A 84 1.32 -6.82 5.96
N THR A 85 1.78 -5.76 6.65
CA THR A 85 2.04 -5.79 8.09
C THR A 85 0.90 -5.11 8.83
N ASN A 86 0.52 -5.64 10.00
CA ASN A 86 -0.56 -5.07 10.81
C ASN A 86 -0.38 -5.34 12.31
N ALA A 87 -1.04 -4.53 13.13
CA ALA A 87 -1.03 -4.64 14.59
C ALA A 87 -2.01 -5.69 15.16
N GLY A 88 -2.46 -6.65 14.35
CA GLY A 88 -3.41 -7.71 14.76
C GLY A 88 -4.79 -7.63 14.12
N TYR A 89 -5.06 -6.60 13.31
CA TYR A 89 -6.35 -6.40 12.64
C TYR A 89 -6.43 -7.05 11.23
N GLY A 90 -5.33 -7.61 10.73
CA GLY A 90 -5.26 -8.17 9.38
C GLY A 90 -5.11 -7.13 8.27
N ALA A 91 -5.45 -7.51 7.04
CA ALA A 91 -5.33 -6.67 5.84
C ALA A 91 -6.51 -5.70 5.61
N GLY A 92 -7.62 -5.86 6.35
CA GLY A 92 -8.87 -5.14 6.06
C GLY A 92 -9.33 -5.41 4.63
N SER A 93 -9.83 -4.38 3.92
CA SER A 93 -10.30 -4.50 2.52
C SER A 93 -9.19 -4.35 1.47
N SER A 94 -7.93 -4.45 1.89
CA SER A 94 -6.79 -4.06 1.05
C SER A 94 -6.57 -5.01 -0.12
N PHE A 95 -6.67 -6.33 0.09
CA PHE A 95 -6.45 -7.31 -0.97
C PHE A 95 -7.57 -7.27 -2.02
N GLU A 96 -8.81 -7.02 -1.60
CA GLU A 96 -9.95 -6.79 -2.48
C GLU A 96 -9.75 -5.52 -3.31
N THR A 97 -9.26 -4.45 -2.68
CA THR A 97 -8.96 -3.20 -3.37
C THR A 97 -7.88 -3.39 -4.44
N ILE A 98 -6.82 -4.17 -4.15
CA ILE A 98 -5.78 -4.50 -5.16
C ILE A 98 -6.39 -5.27 -6.33
N LYS A 99 -7.25 -6.27 -6.07
CA LYS A 99 -7.95 -7.01 -7.13
C LYS A 99 -8.79 -6.08 -8.00
N ALA A 100 -9.48 -5.11 -7.40
CA ALA A 100 -10.31 -4.15 -8.11
C ALA A 100 -9.50 -3.15 -8.95
N LEU A 101 -8.33 -2.72 -8.46
CA LEU A 101 -7.44 -1.78 -9.16
C LEU A 101 -6.61 -2.45 -10.27
N CYS A 102 -6.39 -3.75 -10.19
CA CYS A 102 -5.59 -4.51 -11.14
C CYS A 102 -6.37 -5.68 -11.76
N PRO A 103 -7.52 -5.43 -12.43
CA PRO A 103 -8.41 -6.49 -12.88
C PRO A 103 -7.82 -7.35 -14.01
N GLN A 104 -6.79 -6.85 -14.69
CA GLN A 104 -6.10 -7.55 -15.78
C GLN A 104 -4.78 -8.20 -15.34
N SER A 105 -4.51 -8.24 -14.04
CA SER A 105 -3.34 -8.90 -13.45
C SER A 105 -3.76 -10.20 -12.77
N LYS A 106 -2.82 -11.15 -12.66
CA LYS A 106 -3.03 -12.36 -11.86
C LYS A 106 -2.71 -12.03 -10.40
N ILE A 107 -3.72 -11.91 -9.54
CA ILE A 107 -3.52 -11.65 -8.11
C ILE A 107 -3.42 -12.97 -7.36
N LEU A 108 -2.27 -13.26 -6.74
CA LEU A 108 -2.11 -14.42 -5.85
C LEU A 108 -2.72 -14.15 -4.48
N GLU A 109 -2.88 -15.22 -3.69
CA GLU A 109 -3.27 -15.11 -2.30
C GLU A 109 -2.27 -14.23 -1.53
N GLY A 110 -2.82 -13.30 -0.74
CA GLY A 110 -2.03 -12.32 -0.02
C GLY A 110 -1.55 -12.84 1.33
N ILE A 111 -0.37 -12.39 1.77
CA ILE A 111 0.20 -12.77 3.06
C ILE A 111 -0.05 -11.66 4.07
N SER A 112 -0.72 -11.97 5.18
CA SER A 112 -0.89 -11.04 6.29
C SER A 112 0.04 -11.38 7.44
N VAL A 113 0.96 -10.46 7.76
CA VAL A 113 1.94 -10.63 8.83
C VAL A 113 1.56 -9.73 9.99
N LYS A 114 1.28 -10.33 11.15
CA LYS A 114 1.11 -9.57 12.39
C LYS A 114 2.49 -9.13 12.88
N GLU A 115 2.65 -7.84 13.20
CA GLU A 115 3.89 -7.33 13.79
C GLU A 115 4.17 -8.05 15.13
N GLY A 116 5.44 -8.34 15.38
CA GLY A 116 5.87 -8.97 16.63
C GLY A 116 5.57 -8.08 17.83
N ILE A 117 4.94 -8.64 18.86
CA ILE A 117 4.79 -7.97 20.15
C ILE A 117 6.14 -8.11 20.87
N GLU A 118 6.97 -7.07 20.89
CA GLU A 118 8.30 -7.13 21.53
C GLU A 118 8.27 -7.13 23.06
N ARG A 119 7.11 -7.07 23.71
CA ARG A 119 6.97 -7.37 25.15
C ARG A 119 5.65 -8.10 25.43
N ARG A 120 5.75 -9.33 25.89
CA ARG A 120 4.74 -9.91 26.78
C ARG A 120 5.22 -9.60 28.19
N ASP A 121 4.47 -8.75 28.89
CA ASP A 121 4.60 -8.64 30.35
C ASP A 121 4.11 -9.93 31.01
#